data_AF-A0A2W2BDH0-F1
#
_entry.id   AF-A0A2W2BDH0-F1
#
_cell.length_a   1.000
_cell.length_b   1.000
_cell.length_c   1.000
_cell.angle_alpha   90.00
_cell.angle_beta   90.00
_cell.angle_gamma   90.00
#
_symmetry.space_group_name_H-M   'P 1'
#
loop_
_entity.id
_entity.type
_entity.pdbx_description
1 polymer ?
#
loop_
_entity_poly.entity_id
_entity_poly.type
_entity_poly.pdbx_seq_one_letter_code
_entity_poly.pdbx_strand_id
1 'polypeptide(L)'
;MKPVTAAAAVAFVALFTVPALANPPKFTASCPTGITVKSNGSGKVKINGTKATVKTFSNKAWEASANGVSIDFGLDGSELSVTYTGKGGANGICQVTSGGTSGAGSPAGSNAAGDLNGVSPKDQQACLAAVSNTANNGDVDVLDAYSSEANNQVIVGVGSKKAKWQCLVKNGRVANVMSMSN
;
A
#
# COMPACT_ATOMS: atom_id res chain seq x y z
N MET A 1 -77.66 0.45 -0.31
CA MET A 1 -77.14 -0.86 -0.76
C MET A 1 -76.64 -0.65 -2.19
N LYS A 2 -75.35 -0.58 -2.53
CA LYS A 2 -74.14 -1.31 -2.10
C LYS A 2 -72.93 -0.35 -2.09
N PRO A 3 -71.96 -0.47 -1.16
CA PRO A 3 -70.74 0.31 -1.23
C PRO A 3 -69.74 -0.35 -2.19
N VAL A 4 -69.21 0.47 -3.11
CA VAL A 4 -68.03 0.19 -3.91
C VAL A 4 -66.84 0.67 -3.10
N THR A 5 -65.99 -0.25 -2.63
CA THR A 5 -64.72 0.12 -1.98
C THR A 5 -63.60 -0.44 -2.86
N ALA A 6 -62.99 0.44 -3.65
CA ALA A 6 -61.86 0.14 -4.51
C ALA A 6 -60.63 -0.18 -3.64
N ALA A 7 -60.12 -1.40 -3.75
CA ALA A 7 -58.84 -1.77 -3.19
C ALA A 7 -57.72 -1.11 -4.03
N ALA A 8 -57.09 -0.08 -3.49
CA ALA A 8 -55.88 0.50 -4.04
C ALA A 8 -54.72 -0.49 -3.84
N ALA A 9 -54.33 -1.19 -4.89
CA ALA A 9 -53.11 -1.99 -4.90
C ALA A 9 -51.89 -1.03 -4.98
N VAL A 10 -51.30 -0.74 -3.82
CA VAL A 10 -50.02 -0.02 -3.75
C VAL A 10 -48.93 -0.97 -4.22
N ALA A 11 -48.49 -0.83 -5.47
CA ALA A 11 -47.34 -1.53 -6.01
C ALA A 11 -46.06 -0.99 -5.35
N PHE A 12 -45.58 -1.68 -4.31
CA PHE A 12 -44.26 -1.45 -3.73
C PHE A 12 -43.19 -1.86 -4.75
N VAL A 13 -42.68 -0.89 -5.52
CA VAL A 13 -41.47 -1.07 -6.32
C VAL A 13 -40.29 -1.17 -5.36
N ALA A 14 -39.83 -2.39 -5.09
CA ALA A 14 -38.59 -2.62 -4.36
C ALA A 14 -37.41 -2.10 -5.21
N LEU A 15 -36.87 -0.94 -4.84
CA LEU A 15 -35.60 -0.45 -5.33
C LEU A 15 -34.50 -1.39 -4.84
N PHE A 16 -34.11 -2.36 -5.66
CA PHE A 16 -32.90 -3.13 -5.43
C PHE A 16 -31.70 -2.20 -5.59
N THR A 17 -31.11 -1.79 -4.47
CA THR A 17 -29.83 -1.10 -4.47
C THR A 17 -28.76 -2.09 -4.89
N VAL A 18 -28.37 -2.04 -6.16
CA VAL A 18 -27.22 -2.82 -6.65
C VAL A 18 -25.98 -2.26 -5.93
N PRO A 19 -25.28 -3.05 -5.10
CA PRO A 19 -24.07 -2.54 -4.47
C PRO A 19 -23.07 -2.23 -5.58
N ALA A 20 -22.68 -0.96 -5.71
CA ALA A 20 -21.60 -0.58 -6.60
C ALA A 20 -20.35 -1.32 -6.14
N LEU A 21 -19.85 -2.25 -6.97
CA LEU A 21 -18.59 -2.90 -6.72
C LEU A 21 -17.50 -1.82 -6.72
N ALA A 22 -16.84 -1.67 -5.58
CA ALA A 22 -15.83 -0.63 -5.42
C ALA A 22 -14.64 -0.94 -6.33
N ASN A 23 -14.12 0.12 -6.95
CA ASN A 23 -12.85 0.01 -7.64
C ASN A 23 -11.74 -0.30 -6.62
N PRO A 24 -10.76 -1.13 -6.99
CA PRO A 24 -9.59 -1.38 -6.18
C PRO A 24 -8.86 -0.06 -5.87
N PRO A 25 -8.24 0.10 -4.69
CA PRO A 25 -7.51 1.30 -4.34
C PRO A 25 -6.32 1.51 -5.29
N LYS A 26 -5.82 2.75 -5.39
CA LYS A 26 -4.62 3.07 -6.16
C LYS A 26 -3.40 2.68 -5.34
N PHE A 27 -2.53 1.80 -5.83
CA PHE A 27 -1.30 1.47 -5.10
C PHE A 27 -0.19 0.98 -6.04
N THR A 28 1.03 0.96 -5.52
CA THR A 28 2.17 0.24 -6.09
C THR A 28 2.70 -0.74 -5.06
N ALA A 29 3.02 -1.96 -5.48
CA ALA A 29 3.63 -2.98 -4.63
C ALA A 29 4.72 -3.76 -5.37
N SER A 30 5.69 -4.26 -4.61
CA SER A 30 6.74 -5.18 -5.06
C SER A 30 6.55 -6.52 -4.36
N CYS A 31 6.37 -7.60 -5.12
CA CYS A 31 6.27 -8.95 -4.60
C CYS A 31 7.60 -9.70 -4.83
N PRO A 32 7.88 -10.75 -4.03
CA PRO A 32 9.01 -11.63 -4.25
C PRO A 32 9.11 -12.13 -5.70
N THR A 33 10.30 -12.58 -6.08
CA THR A 33 10.66 -12.96 -7.47
C THR A 33 10.67 -11.80 -8.48
N GLY A 34 10.68 -10.54 -7.99
CA GLY A 34 10.81 -9.34 -8.83
C GLY A 34 9.50 -8.91 -9.51
N ILE A 35 8.35 -9.24 -8.93
CA ILE A 35 7.04 -8.90 -9.50
C ILE A 35 6.63 -7.50 -9.05
N THR A 36 6.30 -6.62 -9.98
CA THR A 36 5.77 -5.27 -9.69
C THR A 36 4.28 -5.20 -10.00
N VAL A 37 3.48 -4.72 -9.04
CA VAL A 37 2.04 -4.54 -9.17
C VAL A 37 1.69 -3.07 -9.08
N LYS A 38 0.86 -2.58 -10.01
CA LYS A 38 0.37 -1.20 -10.02
C LYS A 38 -1.14 -1.18 -10.24
N SER A 39 -1.88 -0.69 -9.27
CA SER A 39 -3.31 -0.36 -9.39
C SER A 39 -3.49 1.15 -9.56
N ASN A 40 -4.35 1.55 -10.50
CA ASN A 40 -4.58 2.96 -10.77
C ASN A 40 -5.70 3.60 -9.93
N GLY A 41 -6.44 2.83 -9.12
CA GLY A 41 -7.58 3.31 -8.34
C GLY A 41 -8.92 3.29 -9.07
N SER A 42 -8.95 2.89 -10.34
CA SER A 42 -10.14 2.87 -11.19
C SER A 42 -10.32 1.54 -11.92
N GLY A 43 -9.94 0.44 -11.25
CA GLY A 43 -10.16 -0.92 -11.76
C GLY A 43 -9.08 -1.47 -12.68
N LYS A 44 -8.05 -0.68 -13.05
CA LYS A 44 -6.96 -1.18 -13.91
C LYS A 44 -5.75 -1.54 -13.06
N VAL A 45 -5.36 -2.81 -13.13
CA VAL A 45 -4.15 -3.33 -12.49
C VAL A 45 -3.17 -3.80 -13.55
N LYS A 46 -1.88 -3.56 -13.32
CA LYS A 46 -0.77 -4.08 -14.12
C LYS A 46 0.15 -4.93 -13.26
N ILE A 47 0.59 -6.07 -13.78
CA ILE A 47 1.59 -6.96 -13.18
C ILE A 47 2.78 -7.00 -14.16
N ASN A 48 3.97 -6.59 -13.71
CA ASN A 48 5.16 -6.42 -14.54
C ASN A 48 4.92 -5.59 -15.83
N GLY A 49 4.04 -4.60 -15.73
CA GLY A 49 3.64 -3.75 -16.87
C GLY A 49 2.57 -4.35 -17.79
N THR A 50 2.31 -5.65 -17.73
CA THR A 50 1.20 -6.31 -18.45
C THR A 50 -0.13 -6.00 -17.76
N LYS A 51 -1.17 -5.69 -18.53
CA LYS A 51 -2.53 -5.52 -17.98
C LYS A 51 -3.00 -6.85 -17.39
N ALA A 52 -3.44 -6.82 -16.15
CA ALA A 52 -4.00 -7.98 -15.47
C ALA A 52 -5.52 -8.01 -15.65
N THR A 53 -6.08 -9.22 -15.64
CA THR A 53 -7.52 -9.42 -15.46
C THR A 53 -7.83 -9.25 -13.98
N VAL A 54 -8.76 -8.37 -13.65
CA VAL A 54 -9.15 -8.11 -12.25
C VAL A 54 -10.51 -8.75 -11.98
N LYS A 55 -10.55 -9.65 -11.01
CA LYS A 55 -11.76 -10.22 -10.44
C LYS A 55 -12.06 -9.53 -9.12
N THR A 56 -13.28 -9.01 -8.98
CA THR A 56 -13.76 -8.44 -7.73
C THR A 56 -14.46 -9.53 -6.93
N PHE A 57 -13.97 -9.84 -5.74
CA PHE A 57 -14.61 -10.79 -4.82
C PHE A 57 -15.57 -10.08 -3.87
N SER A 58 -15.21 -8.87 -3.44
CA SER A 58 -16.06 -8.02 -2.60
C SER A 58 -15.74 -6.54 -2.85
N ASN A 59 -16.43 -5.64 -2.15
CA ASN A 59 -16.12 -4.22 -2.13
C ASN A 59 -14.74 -3.88 -1.51
N LYS A 60 -14.07 -4.85 -0.90
CA LYS A 60 -12.80 -4.70 -0.21
C LYS A 60 -11.76 -5.74 -0.62
N ALA A 61 -12.07 -6.66 -1.53
CA ALA A 61 -11.18 -7.75 -1.92
C ALA A 61 -11.24 -8.00 -3.43
N TRP A 62 -10.06 -8.07 -4.04
CA TRP A 62 -9.88 -8.23 -5.47
C TRP A 62 -8.71 -9.18 -5.74
N GLU A 63 -8.75 -9.82 -6.89
CA GLU A 63 -7.64 -10.60 -7.43
C GLU A 63 -7.28 -10.09 -8.81
N ALA A 64 -5.99 -9.85 -9.05
CA ALA A 64 -5.46 -9.50 -10.35
C ALA A 64 -4.57 -10.64 -10.85
N SER A 65 -4.85 -11.14 -12.05
CA SER A 65 -4.08 -12.26 -12.61
C SER A 65 -3.50 -11.90 -13.99
N ALA A 66 -2.23 -12.26 -14.19
CA ALA A 66 -1.54 -12.13 -15.49
C ALA A 66 -0.37 -13.12 -15.57
N ASN A 67 -0.12 -13.69 -16.75
CA ASN A 67 1.06 -14.51 -17.04
C ASN A 67 1.30 -15.69 -16.07
N GLY A 68 0.25 -16.24 -15.44
CA GLY A 68 0.34 -17.31 -14.44
C GLY A 68 0.76 -16.85 -13.05
N VAL A 69 0.64 -15.56 -12.77
CA VAL A 69 0.74 -14.95 -11.44
C VAL A 69 -0.65 -14.46 -11.04
N SER A 70 -1.07 -14.76 -9.81
CA SER A 70 -2.24 -14.16 -9.15
C SER A 70 -1.80 -13.25 -8.02
N ILE A 71 -2.45 -12.10 -7.91
CA ILE A 71 -2.24 -11.12 -6.85
C ILE A 71 -3.58 -10.92 -6.15
N ASP A 72 -3.68 -11.40 -4.92
CA ASP A 72 -4.83 -11.15 -4.06
C ASP A 72 -4.55 -9.91 -3.22
N PHE A 73 -5.50 -8.98 -3.18
CA PHE A 73 -5.32 -7.77 -2.39
C PHE A 73 -6.65 -7.26 -1.85
N GLY A 74 -6.60 -6.69 -0.66
CA GLY A 74 -7.80 -6.24 0.01
C GLY A 74 -7.56 -5.27 1.14
N LEU A 75 -8.67 -4.71 1.62
CA LEU A 75 -8.70 -3.73 2.69
C LEU A 75 -9.27 -4.34 3.96
N ASP A 76 -8.49 -4.34 5.04
CA ASP A 76 -8.99 -4.54 6.40
C ASP A 76 -9.08 -3.19 7.11
N GLY A 77 -10.30 -2.67 7.28
CA GLY A 77 -10.49 -1.27 7.66
C GLY A 77 -9.90 -0.31 6.60
N SER A 78 -8.83 0.40 6.96
CA SER A 78 -8.03 1.25 6.09
C SER A 78 -6.75 0.58 5.58
N GLU A 79 -6.46 -0.63 6.06
CA GLU A 79 -5.22 -1.37 5.88
C GLU A 79 -5.19 -2.13 4.56
N LEU A 80 -4.21 -1.89 3.68
CA LEU A 80 -4.06 -2.62 2.42
C LEU A 80 -3.12 -3.83 2.58
N SER A 81 -3.66 -5.03 2.38
CA SER A 81 -2.90 -6.27 2.26
C SER A 81 -2.78 -6.69 0.80
N VAL A 82 -1.60 -7.21 0.42
CA VAL A 82 -1.31 -7.68 -0.94
C VAL A 82 -0.48 -8.95 -0.87
N THR A 83 -0.96 -10.03 -1.45
CA THR A 83 -0.26 -11.33 -1.55
C THR A 83 -0.11 -11.77 -2.99
N TYR A 84 0.90 -12.58 -3.27
CA TYR A 84 1.13 -13.13 -4.60
C TYR A 84 1.16 -14.66 -4.55
N THR A 85 0.73 -15.25 -5.66
CA THR A 85 0.92 -16.65 -6.00
C THR A 85 1.44 -16.73 -7.44
N GLY A 86 2.66 -17.21 -7.60
CA GLY A 86 3.33 -17.44 -8.88
C GLY A 86 3.29 -18.90 -9.33
N LYS A 87 3.92 -19.17 -10.47
CA LYS A 87 4.03 -20.52 -11.04
C LYS A 87 4.83 -21.44 -10.12
N GLY A 88 4.49 -22.72 -10.12
CA GLY A 88 5.21 -23.74 -9.34
C GLY A 88 5.02 -23.62 -7.82
N GLY A 89 4.00 -22.88 -7.36
CA GLY A 89 3.68 -22.74 -5.94
C GLY A 89 4.42 -21.64 -5.21
N ALA A 90 5.21 -20.80 -5.91
CA ALA A 90 5.83 -19.62 -5.31
C ALA A 90 4.74 -18.70 -4.73
N ASN A 91 4.85 -18.31 -3.46
CA ASN A 91 3.85 -17.47 -2.81
C ASN A 91 4.47 -16.56 -1.76
N GLY A 92 3.71 -15.57 -1.30
CA GLY A 92 4.13 -14.66 -0.23
C GLY A 92 3.43 -13.32 -0.26
N ILE A 93 3.95 -12.37 0.51
CA ILE A 93 3.37 -11.04 0.71
C ILE A 93 4.12 -10.02 -0.15
N CYS A 94 3.40 -9.10 -0.77
CA CYS A 94 3.98 -7.99 -1.50
C CYS A 94 4.18 -6.78 -0.59
N GLN A 95 5.32 -6.12 -0.72
CA GLN A 95 5.61 -4.85 -0.06
C GLN A 95 4.92 -3.72 -0.84
N VAL A 96 3.93 -3.09 -0.22
CA VAL A 96 3.28 -1.90 -0.77
C VAL A 96 4.21 -0.70 -0.58
N THR A 97 4.57 -0.04 -1.68
CA THR A 97 5.51 1.09 -1.70
C THR A 97 4.81 2.45 -1.80
N SER A 98 3.54 2.47 -2.22
CA SER A 98 2.72 3.70 -2.24
C SER A 98 1.23 3.39 -2.40
N GLY A 99 0.35 4.26 -1.87
CA GLY A 99 -1.06 4.37 -2.26
C GLY A 99 -2.09 3.52 -1.48
N GLY A 100 -1.66 2.64 -0.58
CA GLY A 100 -2.54 2.08 0.46
C GLY A 100 -1.94 2.38 1.82
N THR A 101 -2.75 2.62 2.84
CA THR A 101 -2.23 2.58 4.22
C THR A 101 -1.88 1.12 4.47
N SER A 102 -0.65 0.74 4.15
CA SER A 102 -0.16 -0.62 4.35
C SER A 102 -0.12 -0.86 5.83
N GLY A 103 -0.77 -1.91 6.28
CA GLY A 103 -0.43 -2.48 7.56
C GLY A 103 -0.07 -3.93 7.35
N ALA A 104 0.80 -4.32 8.28
CA ALA A 104 1.22 -5.67 8.59
C ALA A 104 1.43 -6.60 7.39
N GLY A 105 2.42 -6.25 6.58
CA GLY A 105 3.21 -7.21 5.81
C GLY A 105 4.65 -6.75 5.82
N SER A 106 5.40 -7.12 6.87
CA SER A 106 6.84 -6.85 6.98
C SER A 106 7.56 -7.21 5.67
N PRO A 107 8.46 -6.34 5.17
CA PRO A 107 9.17 -6.59 3.93
C PRO A 107 10.18 -7.72 4.11
N ALA A 108 9.90 -8.88 3.52
CA ALA A 108 10.95 -9.81 3.13
C ALA A 108 11.58 -9.28 1.82
N GLY A 109 12.36 -8.19 1.91
CA GLY A 109 12.99 -7.59 0.73
C GLY A 109 13.31 -6.10 0.75
N SER A 110 13.39 -5.46 1.91
CA SER A 110 14.19 -4.24 2.12
C SER A 110 14.63 -4.36 3.56
N ASN A 111 15.94 -4.31 3.83
CA ASN A 111 16.51 -4.53 5.16
C ASN A 111 15.57 -3.94 6.20
N ALA A 112 14.91 -4.83 6.95
CA ALA A 112 14.24 -4.43 8.17
C ALA A 112 15.35 -3.79 8.97
N ALA A 113 15.37 -2.46 8.94
CA ALA A 113 15.88 -1.75 10.06
C ALA A 113 14.98 -2.24 11.19
N GLY A 114 15.49 -3.21 11.95
CA GLY A 114 14.92 -3.55 13.24
C GLY A 114 14.98 -2.31 14.12
N ASP A 115 14.99 -2.46 15.42
CA ASP A 115 15.43 -1.36 16.28
C ASP A 115 16.91 -1.03 15.97
N LEU A 116 17.16 -0.23 14.93
CA LEU A 116 18.48 0.30 14.62
C LEU A 116 18.77 1.35 15.67
N ASN A 117 19.68 1.02 16.59
CA ASN A 117 20.15 1.91 17.66
C ASN A 117 19.00 2.53 18.48
N GLY A 118 17.94 1.76 18.75
CA GLY A 118 16.80 2.19 19.55
C GLY A 118 15.83 3.15 18.87
N VAL A 119 15.88 3.26 17.54
CA VAL A 119 14.90 4.03 16.75
C VAL A 119 13.81 3.09 16.26
N SER A 120 12.55 3.44 16.54
CA SER A 120 11.41 2.61 16.19
C SER A 120 11.23 2.45 14.66
N PRO A 121 10.73 1.30 14.18
CA PRO A 121 10.42 1.12 12.75
C PRO A 121 9.44 2.17 12.19
N LYS A 122 8.54 2.67 13.05
CA LYS A 122 7.61 3.76 12.72
C LYS A 122 8.34 5.07 12.39
N ASP A 123 9.37 5.39 13.15
CA ASP A 123 10.20 6.59 12.94
C ASP A 123 11.02 6.46 11.65
N GLN A 124 11.61 5.28 11.43
CA GLN A 124 12.39 5.00 10.24
C GLN A 124 11.53 5.08 8.97
N GLN A 125 10.32 4.51 8.99
CA GLN A 125 9.39 4.56 7.86
C GLN A 125 8.91 5.99 7.57
N ALA A 126 8.61 6.78 8.62
CA ALA A 126 8.26 8.18 8.46
C ALA A 126 9.40 8.97 7.80
N CYS A 127 10.65 8.69 8.17
CA CYS A 127 11.82 9.31 7.55
C CYS A 127 12.05 8.89 6.10
N LEU A 128 11.90 7.60 5.77
CA LEU A 128 12.01 7.14 4.38
C LEU A 128 10.98 7.83 3.49
N ALA A 129 9.72 7.92 3.94
CA ALA A 129 8.67 8.61 3.21
C ALA A 129 8.97 10.10 3.04
N ALA A 130 9.40 10.78 4.10
CA ALA A 130 9.71 12.21 4.04
C ALA A 130 10.90 12.50 3.13
N VAL A 131 12.00 11.76 3.26
CA VAL A 131 13.19 11.89 2.39
C VAL A 131 12.85 11.58 0.94
N SER A 132 12.08 10.52 0.67
CA SER A 132 11.67 10.17 -0.69
C SER A 132 10.87 11.30 -1.36
N ASN A 133 9.95 11.91 -0.62
CA ASN A 133 9.17 13.05 -1.09
C ASN A 133 10.04 14.28 -1.32
N THR A 134 10.92 14.63 -0.37
CA THR A 134 11.79 15.81 -0.48
C THR A 134 12.83 15.67 -1.58
N ALA A 135 13.41 14.48 -1.74
CA ALA A 135 14.39 14.19 -2.78
C ALA A 135 13.76 13.87 -4.15
N ASN A 136 12.42 13.82 -4.22
CA ASN A 136 11.64 13.41 -5.40
C ASN A 136 12.18 12.11 -6.02
N ASN A 137 12.51 11.13 -5.17
CA ASN A 137 13.14 9.88 -5.57
C ASN A 137 12.58 8.72 -4.74
N GLY A 138 12.09 7.69 -5.44
CA GLY A 138 11.47 6.51 -4.82
C GLY A 138 12.46 5.44 -4.35
N ASP A 139 13.74 5.55 -4.69
CA ASP A 139 14.79 4.64 -4.25
C ASP A 139 15.41 5.18 -2.96
N VAL A 140 14.94 4.70 -1.81
CA VAL A 140 15.40 5.13 -0.48
C VAL A 140 15.65 3.92 0.41
N ASP A 141 16.77 3.93 1.12
CA ASP A 141 17.12 2.91 2.12
C ASP A 141 17.65 3.57 3.39
N VAL A 142 17.34 3.01 4.56
CA VAL A 142 17.96 3.45 5.83
C VAL A 142 19.40 2.97 5.84
N LEU A 143 20.33 3.90 6.04
CA LEU A 143 21.76 3.62 6.18
C LEU A 143 22.16 3.48 7.64
N ASP A 144 21.72 4.43 8.47
CA ASP A 144 22.00 4.49 9.90
C ASP A 144 20.83 5.14 10.64
N ALA A 145 20.74 4.88 11.95
CA ALA A 145 19.81 5.57 12.82
C ALA A 145 20.46 5.81 14.19
N TYR A 146 20.08 6.88 14.88
CA TYR A 146 20.55 7.22 16.22
C TYR A 146 19.37 7.71 17.04
N SER A 147 19.09 7.03 18.15
CA SER A 147 18.10 7.51 19.11
C SER A 147 18.68 8.65 19.94
N SER A 148 17.90 9.70 20.17
CA SER A 148 18.27 10.81 21.06
C SER A 148 17.06 11.28 21.84
N GLU A 149 17.31 11.93 22.98
CA GLU A 149 16.28 12.38 23.92
C GLU A 149 15.27 13.31 23.22
N ALA A 150 15.78 14.27 22.42
CA ALA A 150 14.97 15.23 21.69
C ALA A 150 14.31 14.62 20.44
N ASN A 151 15.10 14.17 19.47
CA ASN A 151 14.61 13.57 18.22
C ASN A 151 15.52 12.42 17.80
N ASN A 152 14.92 11.35 17.30
CA ASN A 152 15.67 10.28 16.65
C ASN A 152 16.18 10.80 15.30
N GLN A 153 17.44 10.52 14.99
CA GLN A 153 18.06 10.85 13.72
C GLN A 153 18.10 9.60 12.84
N VAL A 154 17.60 9.68 11.62
CA VAL A 154 17.66 8.60 10.63
C VAL A 154 18.43 9.11 9.42
N ILE A 155 19.47 8.39 9.04
CA ILE A 155 20.24 8.64 7.82
C ILE A 155 19.68 7.75 6.71
N VAL A 156 19.21 8.39 5.65
CA VAL A 156 18.61 7.72 4.50
C VAL A 156 19.52 7.92 3.29
N GLY A 157 19.79 6.84 2.57
CA GLY A 157 20.48 6.84 1.29
C GLY A 157 19.47 6.94 0.16
N VAL A 158 19.64 7.92 -0.72
CA VAL A 158 18.73 8.17 -1.85
C VAL A 158 19.39 7.85 -3.19
N GLY A 159 18.71 7.06 -4.02
CA GLY A 159 19.14 6.67 -5.35
C GLY A 159 20.33 5.72 -5.38
N SER A 160 20.78 5.39 -6.59
CA SER A 160 21.83 4.41 -6.83
C SER A 160 23.19 4.77 -6.20
N LYS A 161 23.43 6.06 -5.94
CA LYS A 161 24.65 6.56 -5.28
C LYS A 161 24.51 6.65 -3.76
N LYS A 162 23.37 6.26 -3.19
CA LYS A 162 23.04 6.39 -1.76
C LYS A 162 23.42 7.77 -1.21
N ALA A 163 22.96 8.82 -1.90
CA ALA A 163 23.16 10.19 -1.45
C ALA A 163 22.57 10.31 -0.03
N LYS A 164 23.37 10.78 0.93
CA LYS A 164 22.98 10.76 2.34
C LYS A 164 22.04 11.93 2.66
N TRP A 165 20.94 11.61 3.32
CA TRP A 165 19.97 12.55 3.83
C TRP A 165 19.76 12.29 5.31
N GLN A 166 19.68 13.37 6.09
CA GLN A 166 19.36 13.33 7.49
C GLN A 166 17.88 13.66 7.68
N CYS A 167 17.21 12.82 8.45
CA CYS A 167 15.84 13.06 8.90
C CYS A 167 15.80 13.03 10.43
N LEU A 168 15.14 14.02 11.03
CA LEU A 168 14.87 14.07 12.47
C LEU A 168 13.39 13.71 12.69
N VAL A 169 13.13 12.78 13.59
CA VAL A 169 11.80 12.20 13.78
C VAL A 169 11.57 11.80 15.24
N LYS A 170 10.33 11.88 15.71
CA LYS A 170 9.89 11.32 16.99
C LYS A 170 8.47 10.79 16.88
N ASN A 171 8.23 9.55 17.30
CA ASN A 171 6.90 8.91 17.31
C ASN A 171 6.16 8.97 15.95
N GLY A 172 6.90 8.88 14.84
CA GLY A 172 6.41 8.93 13.46
C GLY A 172 6.18 10.34 12.93
N ARG A 173 6.56 11.40 13.67
CA ARG A 173 6.45 12.79 13.22
C ARG A 173 7.83 13.32 12.85
N VAL A 174 7.98 13.69 11.59
CA VAL A 174 9.24 14.24 11.05
C VAL A 174 9.33 15.71 11.41
N ALA A 175 10.41 16.08 12.10
CA ALA A 175 10.70 17.44 12.51
C ALA A 175 11.58 18.18 11.48
N ASN A 176 12.49 17.47 10.80
CA ASN A 176 13.35 18.08 9.78
C ASN A 176 13.85 17.02 8.78
N VAL A 177 14.08 17.44 7.54
CA VAL A 177 14.70 16.65 6.47
C VAL A 177 15.72 17.51 5.73
N MET A 178 16.96 17.03 5.62
CA MET A 178 18.03 17.78 4.95
C MET A 178 18.99 16.85 4.20
N SER A 179 19.50 17.30 3.06
CA SER A 179 20.57 16.61 2.34
C SER A 179 21.89 16.80 3.07
N MET A 180 22.67 15.74 3.25
CA MET A 180 24.01 15.77 3.86
C MET A 180 25.11 15.91 2.79
N SER A 181 24.81 16.59 1.69
CA SER A 181 25.77 16.85 0.62
C SER A 181 26.99 17.56 1.22
N ASN A 182 28.16 16.96 1.11
CA ASN A 182 29.44 17.62 1.37
C ASN A 182 30.03 18.06 0.03
#